data_AF-A0A2E0U6G4-F1
#
_entry.id   AF-A0A2E0U6G4-F1
#
_cell.length_a   1.000
_cell.length_b   1.000
_cell.length_c   1.000
_cell.angle_alpha   90.00
_cell.angle_beta   90.00
_cell.angle_gamma   90.00
#
_symmetry.space_group_name_H-M   'P 1'
#
loop_
_entity.id
_entity.type
_entity.pdbx_description
1 polymer ?
#
loop_
_entity_poly.entity_id
_entity_poly.type
_entity_poly.pdbx_seq_one_letter_code
_entity_poly.pdbx_strand_id
1 'polypeptide(L)'
;MSFWKLVQQNSELLLSEGLRALLSSEAITEPDSVPEKAGVYAFVGQAGTVLLGETDDLKKSIRPFLDSDTSKLRLSFPDEVLDDGDVLSRFRLYAQPTSFGRRELLEYAESCVPKIIRTADQTPDGRYRLPGSCATWKQLQHVASELVAEGGRDTLSARKHRWGGPAAASGPGLLLISAPDGEVIYIGESVDIGQSYRDHMRNTTASEFRRHIAEHILGLKPRTKKGKGPAFSADEERMISEFVRSCSVSFCTASVGRYEVRADLIQRLQPMLNIQSDKGPYTRTTRPFEVPSRRSLFG
;
A
#
# COMPACT_ATOMS: atom_id res chain seq x y z
N MET A 1 -16.57 -11.09 20.33
CA MET A 1 -15.41 -10.82 19.44
C MET A 1 -15.90 -9.88 18.35
N SER A 2 -15.25 -8.74 18.10
CA SER A 2 -15.72 -7.80 17.07
C SER A 2 -15.50 -8.37 15.66
N PHE A 3 -16.29 -7.91 14.70
CA PHE A 3 -16.17 -8.34 13.31
C PHE A 3 -14.79 -7.96 12.73
N TRP A 4 -14.28 -6.77 13.07
CA TRP A 4 -12.89 -6.38 12.81
C TRP A 4 -11.86 -7.45 13.21
N LYS A 5 -11.93 -7.99 14.44
CA LYS A 5 -10.97 -9.00 14.91
C LYS A 5 -11.07 -10.30 14.12
N LEU A 6 -12.29 -10.71 13.74
CA LEU A 6 -12.49 -11.88 12.89
C LEU A 6 -11.84 -11.68 11.52
N VAL A 7 -11.99 -10.48 10.92
CA VAL A 7 -11.36 -10.12 9.65
C VAL A 7 -9.83 -10.18 9.76
N GLN A 8 -9.24 -9.63 10.82
CA GLN A 8 -7.80 -9.68 11.03
C GLN A 8 -7.27 -11.12 11.19
N GLN A 9 -8.01 -12.00 11.86
CA GLN A 9 -7.62 -13.42 12.05
C GLN A 9 -7.69 -14.24 10.76
N ASN A 10 -8.50 -13.82 9.78
CA ASN A 10 -8.72 -14.54 8.53
C ASN A 10 -8.11 -13.82 7.32
N SER A 11 -7.21 -12.86 7.54
CA SER A 11 -6.72 -11.96 6.49
C SER A 11 -6.14 -12.68 5.27
N GLU A 12 -5.37 -13.75 5.44
CA GLU A 12 -4.81 -14.50 4.30
C GLU A 12 -5.88 -15.13 3.41
N LEU A 13 -6.91 -15.74 4.02
CA LEU A 13 -8.03 -16.31 3.28
C LEU A 13 -8.75 -15.21 2.49
N LEU A 14 -9.02 -14.06 3.14
CA LEU A 14 -9.68 -12.92 2.53
C LEU A 14 -8.88 -12.35 1.36
N LEU A 15 -7.58 -12.16 1.52
CA LEU A 15 -6.68 -11.68 0.46
C LEU A 15 -6.59 -12.68 -0.69
N SER A 16 -6.62 -13.99 -0.40
CA SER A 16 -6.71 -15.04 -1.44
C SER A 16 -8.01 -14.95 -2.23
N GLU A 17 -9.14 -14.66 -1.58
CA GLU A 17 -10.42 -14.43 -2.25
C GLU A 17 -10.42 -13.14 -3.08
N GLY A 18 -9.77 -12.08 -2.60
CA GLY A 18 -9.58 -10.82 -3.33
C GLY A 18 -8.71 -11.00 -4.57
N LEU A 19 -7.62 -11.75 -4.47
CA LEU A 19 -6.77 -12.07 -5.61
C LEU A 19 -7.51 -12.93 -6.64
N ARG A 20 -8.33 -13.88 -6.18
CA ARG A 20 -9.22 -14.65 -7.04
C ARG A 20 -10.22 -13.74 -7.76
N ALA A 21 -10.82 -12.80 -7.04
CA ALA A 21 -11.74 -11.83 -7.65
C ALA A 21 -11.06 -10.99 -8.74
N LEU A 22 -9.81 -10.58 -8.53
CA LEU A 22 -9.00 -9.85 -9.50
C LEU A 22 -8.68 -10.68 -10.76
N LEU A 23 -8.18 -11.90 -10.62
CA LEU A 23 -7.66 -12.67 -11.77
C LEU A 23 -8.73 -13.52 -12.49
N SER A 24 -9.86 -13.79 -11.83
CA SER A 24 -10.99 -14.50 -12.44
C SER A 24 -12.03 -13.57 -13.05
N SER A 25 -11.82 -12.23 -13.00
CA SER A 25 -12.63 -11.29 -13.76
C SER A 25 -12.33 -11.40 -15.24
N GLU A 26 -13.28 -10.97 -16.08
CA GLU A 26 -13.00 -10.74 -17.49
C GLU A 26 -11.88 -9.72 -17.64
N ALA A 27 -10.99 -9.96 -18.62
CA ALA A 27 -9.97 -8.99 -18.95
C ALA A 27 -10.63 -7.74 -19.54
N ILE A 28 -10.20 -6.57 -19.08
CA ILE A 28 -10.66 -5.30 -19.60
C ILE A 28 -10.04 -5.08 -20.97
N THR A 29 -10.88 -4.99 -21.99
CA THR A 29 -10.49 -4.74 -23.38
C THR A 29 -10.75 -3.29 -23.81
N GLU A 30 -11.70 -2.61 -23.15
CA GLU A 30 -12.10 -1.25 -23.49
C GLU A 30 -11.75 -0.27 -22.37
N PRO A 31 -11.03 0.84 -22.64
CA PRO A 31 -10.67 1.82 -21.61
C PRO A 31 -11.86 2.39 -20.83
N ASP A 32 -13.02 2.52 -21.48
CA ASP A 32 -14.22 3.06 -20.85
C ASP A 32 -14.91 2.09 -19.88
N SER A 33 -14.60 0.79 -19.98
CA SER A 33 -15.10 -0.22 -19.04
C SER A 33 -14.35 -0.22 -17.70
N VAL A 34 -13.24 0.53 -17.57
CA VAL A 34 -12.50 0.66 -16.32
C VAL A 34 -13.33 1.42 -15.28
N PRO A 35 -13.57 0.86 -14.08
CA PRO A 35 -14.36 1.53 -13.04
C PRO A 35 -13.72 2.82 -12.54
N GLU A 36 -14.51 3.87 -12.31
CA GLU A 36 -14.07 5.07 -11.58
C GLU A 36 -14.20 4.84 -10.06
N LYS A 37 -13.38 3.92 -9.55
CA LYS A 37 -13.35 3.52 -8.13
C LYS A 37 -11.92 3.24 -7.70
N ALA A 38 -11.65 3.32 -6.40
CA ALA A 38 -10.42 2.82 -5.83
C ALA A 38 -10.29 1.30 -6.03
N GLY A 39 -9.07 0.80 -6.23
CA GLY A 39 -8.86 -0.62 -6.42
C GLY A 39 -7.44 -1.04 -6.75
N VAL A 40 -7.30 -2.33 -7.05
CA VAL A 40 -6.05 -2.97 -7.48
C VAL A 40 -6.18 -3.37 -8.93
N TYR A 41 -5.10 -3.23 -9.69
CA TYR A 41 -5.05 -3.63 -11.09
C TYR A 41 -3.81 -4.47 -11.41
N ALA A 42 -3.92 -5.26 -12.47
CA ALA A 42 -2.86 -6.10 -12.99
C ALA A 42 -2.80 -6.01 -14.51
N PHE A 43 -1.64 -5.68 -15.08
CA PHE A 43 -1.33 -5.96 -16.47
C PHE A 43 -0.54 -7.25 -16.53
N VAL A 44 -1.07 -8.24 -17.25
CA VAL A 44 -0.45 -9.56 -17.40
C VAL A 44 -0.11 -9.82 -18.86
N GLY A 45 1.18 -9.92 -19.16
CA GLY A 45 1.70 -10.16 -20.50
C GLY A 45 1.85 -11.64 -20.86
N GLN A 46 2.03 -11.93 -22.15
CA GLN A 46 2.14 -13.29 -22.69
C GLN A 46 3.37 -14.09 -22.17
N ALA A 47 4.47 -13.41 -21.81
CA ALA A 47 5.70 -14.03 -21.31
C ALA A 47 5.77 -14.17 -19.78
N GLY A 48 4.63 -14.09 -19.08
CA GLY A 48 4.61 -14.11 -17.61
C GLY A 48 5.04 -12.79 -16.97
N THR A 49 5.13 -11.74 -17.77
CA THR A 49 5.42 -10.38 -17.37
C THR A 49 4.23 -9.77 -16.63
N VAL A 50 4.47 -9.12 -15.49
CA VAL A 50 3.40 -8.57 -14.65
C VAL A 50 3.71 -7.14 -14.21
N LEU A 51 2.72 -6.27 -14.33
CA LEU A 51 2.67 -4.98 -13.63
C LEU A 51 1.49 -4.98 -12.67
N LEU A 52 1.73 -4.72 -11.40
CA LEU A 52 0.68 -4.57 -10.38
C LEU A 52 0.69 -3.15 -9.82
N GLY A 53 -0.51 -2.65 -9.51
CA GLY A 53 -0.64 -1.38 -8.83
C GLY A 53 -1.95 -1.26 -8.08
N GLU A 54 -1.98 -0.28 -7.18
CA GLU A 54 -3.17 0.15 -6.46
C GLU A 54 -3.39 1.65 -6.63
N THR A 55 -4.64 2.08 -6.49
CA THR A 55 -5.02 3.48 -6.68
C THR A 55 -6.33 3.81 -5.99
N ASP A 56 -6.53 5.11 -5.73
CA ASP A 56 -7.81 5.69 -5.34
C ASP A 56 -8.79 5.83 -6.52
N ASP A 57 -8.30 5.75 -7.75
CA ASP A 57 -9.11 5.85 -8.96
C ASP A 57 -8.50 5.00 -10.10
N LEU A 58 -9.11 3.82 -10.31
CA LEU A 58 -8.72 2.88 -11.35
C LEU A 58 -8.75 3.52 -12.74
N LYS A 59 -9.82 4.23 -13.10
CA LYS A 59 -9.95 4.84 -14.43
C LYS A 59 -8.86 5.87 -14.68
N LYS A 60 -8.60 6.76 -13.72
CA LYS A 60 -7.53 7.78 -13.86
C LYS A 60 -6.14 7.17 -13.91
N SER A 61 -5.84 6.16 -13.08
CA SER A 61 -4.51 5.55 -13.04
C SER A 61 -4.21 4.61 -14.19
N ILE A 62 -5.23 3.92 -14.73
CA ILE A 62 -5.07 2.96 -15.83
C ILE A 62 -5.03 3.68 -17.18
N ARG A 63 -5.76 4.79 -17.36
CA ARG A 63 -5.84 5.51 -18.64
C ARG A 63 -4.47 5.79 -19.30
N PRO A 64 -3.42 6.26 -18.60
CA PRO A 64 -2.10 6.48 -19.21
C PRO A 64 -1.39 5.21 -19.72
N PHE A 65 -1.84 4.02 -19.31
CA PHE A 65 -1.32 2.75 -19.81
C PHE A 65 -2.09 2.25 -21.04
N LEU A 66 -3.33 2.70 -21.23
CA LEU A 66 -4.21 2.31 -22.34
C LEU A 66 -4.15 3.26 -23.56
N ASP A 67 -3.34 4.32 -23.48
CA ASP A 67 -3.11 5.24 -24.59
C ASP A 67 -2.08 4.63 -25.56
N SER A 68 -2.48 4.31 -26.79
CA SER A 68 -1.62 3.60 -27.77
C SER A 68 -0.35 4.37 -28.17
N ASP A 69 -0.41 5.69 -28.13
CA ASP A 69 0.67 6.56 -28.62
C ASP A 69 1.67 6.85 -27.49
N THR A 70 1.17 7.00 -26.26
CA THR A 70 1.96 7.44 -25.10
C THR A 70 2.00 6.44 -23.95
N SER A 71 1.61 5.19 -24.20
CA SER A 71 1.45 4.16 -23.16
C SER A 71 2.66 4.10 -22.22
N LYS A 72 2.40 4.30 -20.92
CA LYS A 72 3.40 4.09 -19.87
C LYS A 72 3.88 2.64 -19.77
N LEU A 73 3.22 1.68 -20.43
CA LEU A 73 3.72 0.31 -20.53
C LEU A 73 5.07 0.27 -21.26
N ARG A 74 5.28 1.11 -22.30
CA ARG A 74 6.56 1.21 -23.01
C ARG A 74 7.71 1.69 -22.11
N LEU A 75 7.41 2.56 -21.15
CA LEU A 75 8.42 3.00 -20.17
C LEU A 75 8.69 1.95 -19.09
N SER A 76 7.72 1.04 -18.88
CA SER A 76 7.80 0.03 -17.85
C SER A 76 8.53 -1.22 -18.37
N PHE A 77 8.42 -1.55 -19.65
CA PHE A 77 9.00 -2.75 -20.26
C PHE A 77 9.99 -2.39 -21.39
N PRO A 78 11.21 -2.94 -21.42
CA PRO A 78 12.19 -2.66 -22.47
C PRO A 78 11.69 -3.07 -23.87
N ASP A 79 12.12 -2.34 -24.90
CA ASP A 79 11.66 -2.46 -26.30
C ASP A 79 11.79 -3.88 -26.87
N GLU A 80 12.74 -4.69 -26.37
CA GLU A 80 12.94 -6.10 -26.76
C GLU A 80 11.70 -6.99 -26.45
N VAL A 81 10.85 -6.59 -25.50
CA VAL A 81 9.59 -7.28 -25.16
C VAL A 81 8.42 -6.78 -26.03
N LEU A 82 8.58 -5.67 -26.75
CA LEU A 82 7.51 -4.90 -27.40
C LEU A 82 7.72 -4.70 -28.92
N ASP A 83 8.39 -5.64 -29.59
CA ASP A 83 8.69 -5.57 -31.03
C ASP A 83 7.43 -5.34 -31.92
N ASP A 84 7.39 -4.22 -32.63
CA ASP A 84 6.50 -3.80 -33.75
C ASP A 84 4.97 -4.03 -33.69
N GLY A 85 4.36 -4.13 -32.49
CA GLY A 85 2.91 -4.30 -32.33
C GLY A 85 2.23 -3.28 -31.40
N ASP A 86 0.88 -3.25 -31.41
CA ASP A 86 0.10 -2.55 -30.39
C ASP A 86 0.40 -3.17 -29.01
N VAL A 87 1.08 -2.41 -28.16
CA VAL A 87 1.50 -2.82 -26.80
C VAL A 87 0.31 -3.32 -25.99
N LEU A 88 -0.88 -2.77 -26.21
CA LEU A 88 -2.10 -3.16 -25.50
C LEU A 88 -2.52 -4.59 -25.83
N SER A 89 -2.33 -5.04 -27.07
CA SER A 89 -2.66 -6.40 -27.48
C SER A 89 -1.83 -7.49 -26.78
N ARG A 90 -0.68 -7.12 -26.20
CA ARG A 90 0.24 -8.04 -25.50
C ARG A 90 -0.08 -8.22 -24.03
N PHE A 91 -0.90 -7.34 -23.45
CA PHE A 91 -1.27 -7.39 -22.05
C PHE A 91 -2.77 -7.61 -21.87
N ARG A 92 -3.12 -8.41 -20.88
CA ARG A 92 -4.47 -8.44 -20.34
C ARG A 92 -4.53 -7.57 -19.11
N LEU A 93 -5.48 -6.65 -19.09
CA LEU A 93 -5.76 -5.81 -17.93
C LEU A 93 -6.83 -6.47 -17.06
N TYR A 94 -6.54 -6.58 -15.77
CA TYR A 94 -7.52 -6.92 -14.74
C TYR A 94 -7.62 -5.77 -13.75
N ALA A 95 -8.82 -5.48 -13.28
CA ALA A 95 -9.04 -4.47 -12.25
C ALA A 95 -10.12 -4.93 -11.27
N GLN A 96 -9.84 -4.76 -9.99
CA GLN A 96 -10.74 -5.12 -8.89
C GLN A 96 -11.00 -3.88 -8.04
N PRO A 97 -12.20 -3.27 -8.14
CA PRO A 97 -12.64 -2.26 -7.17
C PRO A 97 -12.49 -2.80 -5.75
N THR A 98 -11.78 -2.05 -4.91
CA THR A 98 -11.41 -2.45 -3.55
C THR A 98 -11.49 -1.25 -2.63
N SER A 99 -12.51 -1.25 -1.78
CA SER A 99 -12.79 -0.23 -0.78
C SER A 99 -12.19 -0.55 0.60
N PHE A 100 -11.72 -1.79 0.81
CA PHE A 100 -11.07 -2.22 2.03
C PHE A 100 -9.98 -3.26 1.75
N GLY A 101 -8.80 -3.09 2.34
CA GLY A 101 -7.68 -4.02 2.19
C GLY A 101 -6.91 -3.86 0.88
N ARG A 102 -6.93 -2.66 0.28
CA ARG A 102 -6.39 -2.42 -1.06
C ARG A 102 -4.87 -2.57 -1.09
N ARG A 103 -4.18 -1.97 -0.12
CA ARG A 103 -2.73 -2.07 0.03
C ARG A 103 -2.31 -3.53 0.24
N GLU A 104 -3.02 -4.25 1.09
CA GLU A 104 -2.72 -5.65 1.38
C GLU A 104 -3.01 -6.58 0.21
N LEU A 105 -4.06 -6.33 -0.56
CA LEU A 105 -4.34 -7.11 -1.76
C LEU A 105 -3.21 -6.95 -2.78
N LEU A 106 -2.67 -5.73 -2.96
CA LEU A 106 -1.51 -5.51 -3.81
C LEU A 106 -0.29 -6.29 -3.30
N GLU A 107 0.06 -6.18 -2.03
CA GLU A 107 1.21 -6.88 -1.43
C GLU A 107 1.07 -8.40 -1.54
N TYR A 108 -0.13 -8.91 -1.31
CA TYR A 108 -0.44 -10.33 -1.47
C TYR A 108 -0.32 -10.75 -2.94
N ALA A 109 -0.86 -9.95 -3.86
CA ALA A 109 -0.78 -10.19 -5.30
C ALA A 109 0.68 -10.22 -5.79
N GLU A 110 1.52 -9.29 -5.34
CA GLU A 110 2.96 -9.27 -5.67
C GLU A 110 3.65 -10.60 -5.33
N SER A 111 3.25 -11.24 -4.22
CA SER A 111 3.83 -12.52 -3.78
C SER A 111 3.26 -13.74 -4.52
N CYS A 112 2.02 -13.66 -5.00
CA CYS A 112 1.25 -14.81 -5.49
C CYS A 112 1.08 -14.85 -7.02
N VAL A 113 0.80 -13.71 -7.64
CA VAL A 113 0.56 -13.57 -9.09
C VAL A 113 1.68 -14.18 -9.96
N PRO A 114 2.98 -13.98 -9.67
CA PRO A 114 4.05 -14.58 -10.47
C PRO A 114 3.98 -16.11 -10.54
N LYS A 115 3.49 -16.76 -9.48
CA LYS A 115 3.35 -18.21 -9.39
C LYS A 115 2.08 -18.65 -10.10
N ILE A 116 0.97 -17.95 -9.85
CA ILE A 116 -0.34 -18.24 -10.46
C ILE A 116 -0.23 -18.22 -11.99
N ILE A 117 0.39 -17.20 -12.57
CA ILE A 117 0.49 -17.07 -14.03
C ILE A 117 1.25 -18.23 -14.67
N ARG A 118 2.18 -18.87 -13.95
CA ARG A 118 2.94 -20.02 -14.45
C ARG A 118 2.19 -21.33 -14.38
N THR A 119 1.22 -21.46 -13.48
CA THR A 119 0.66 -22.77 -13.10
C THR A 119 -0.83 -22.89 -13.31
N ALA A 120 -1.56 -21.78 -13.37
CA ALA A 120 -3.00 -21.78 -13.49
C ALA A 120 -3.44 -21.78 -14.96
N ASP A 121 -4.44 -22.61 -15.26
CA ASP A 121 -5.09 -22.60 -16.56
C ASP A 121 -5.90 -21.31 -16.77
N GLN A 122 -5.99 -20.90 -18.03
CA GLN A 122 -6.84 -19.81 -18.47
C GLN A 122 -8.03 -20.31 -19.27
N THR A 123 -9.15 -19.60 -19.18
CA THR A 123 -10.26 -19.73 -20.11
C THR A 123 -9.94 -19.03 -21.44
N PRO A 124 -10.68 -19.30 -22.54
CA PRO A 124 -10.44 -18.65 -23.84
C PRO A 124 -10.54 -17.12 -23.81
N ASP A 125 -11.42 -16.57 -22.98
CA ASP A 125 -11.59 -15.13 -22.71
C ASP A 125 -10.56 -14.58 -21.71
N GLY A 126 -9.63 -15.42 -21.28
CA GLY A 126 -8.41 -15.04 -20.58
C GLY A 126 -8.46 -15.07 -19.06
N ARG A 127 -9.59 -15.43 -18.45
CA ARG A 127 -9.75 -15.52 -17.00
C ARG A 127 -8.93 -16.66 -16.42
N TYR A 128 -8.32 -16.47 -15.27
CA TYR A 128 -7.62 -17.54 -14.57
C TYR A 128 -8.60 -18.45 -13.81
N ARG A 129 -8.46 -19.76 -13.99
CA ARG A 129 -9.22 -20.79 -13.26
C ARG A 129 -8.60 -21.04 -11.89
N LEU A 130 -9.08 -20.31 -10.91
CA LEU A 130 -8.61 -20.42 -9.52
C LEU A 130 -9.70 -21.09 -8.66
N PRO A 131 -9.39 -22.18 -7.93
CA PRO A 131 -10.37 -22.87 -7.11
C PRO A 131 -10.79 -21.99 -5.93
N GLY A 132 -12.06 -22.06 -5.53
CA GLY A 132 -12.61 -21.40 -4.33
C GLY A 132 -13.63 -20.29 -4.61
N SER A 133 -14.23 -19.75 -3.54
CA SER A 133 -15.24 -18.69 -3.60
C SER A 133 -14.62 -17.29 -3.51
N CYS A 134 -15.33 -16.25 -3.95
CA CYS A 134 -14.99 -14.85 -3.66
C CYS A 134 -16.09 -14.15 -2.85
N ALA A 135 -17.02 -14.93 -2.26
CA ALA A 135 -18.20 -14.40 -1.59
C ALA A 135 -17.84 -13.57 -0.35
N THR A 136 -16.89 -14.03 0.46
CA THR A 136 -16.48 -13.35 1.70
C THR A 136 -15.81 -12.03 1.36
N TRP A 137 -14.88 -12.04 0.39
CA TRP A 137 -14.25 -10.81 -0.11
C TRP A 137 -15.29 -9.81 -0.61
N LYS A 138 -16.22 -10.26 -1.46
CA LYS A 138 -17.29 -9.40 -1.98
C LYS A 138 -18.14 -8.82 -0.85
N GLN A 139 -18.51 -9.61 0.14
CA GLN A 139 -19.28 -9.15 1.29
C GLN A 139 -18.52 -8.09 2.09
N LEU A 140 -17.21 -8.28 2.33
CA LEU A 140 -16.38 -7.28 3.02
C LEU A 140 -16.35 -5.94 2.29
N GLN A 141 -16.30 -5.95 0.96
CA GLN A 141 -16.33 -4.70 0.19
C GLN A 141 -17.65 -3.92 0.37
N HIS A 142 -18.77 -4.60 0.68
CA HIS A 142 -20.05 -3.93 0.93
C HIS A 142 -20.13 -3.30 2.32
N VAL A 143 -19.37 -3.82 3.30
CA VAL A 143 -19.34 -3.34 4.69
C VAL A 143 -18.02 -2.64 5.04
N ALA A 144 -17.34 -2.12 4.01
CA ALA A 144 -16.01 -1.54 4.14
C ALA A 144 -16.00 -0.33 5.10
N SER A 145 -17.01 0.53 5.04
CA SER A 145 -17.12 1.70 5.92
C SER A 145 -17.28 1.32 7.38
N GLU A 146 -18.09 0.31 7.71
CA GLU A 146 -18.22 -0.16 9.10
C GLU A 146 -16.91 -0.78 9.60
N LEU A 147 -16.21 -1.54 8.76
CA LEU A 147 -14.92 -2.14 9.08
C LEU A 147 -13.84 -1.09 9.35
N VAL A 148 -13.77 -0.06 8.51
CA VAL A 148 -12.85 1.07 8.70
C VAL A 148 -13.16 1.79 10.02
N ALA A 149 -14.43 2.03 10.31
CA ALA A 149 -14.84 2.66 11.57
C ALA A 149 -14.53 1.79 12.79
N GLU A 150 -14.72 0.47 12.72
CA GLU A 150 -14.32 -0.47 13.77
C GLU A 150 -12.81 -0.49 13.98
N GLY A 151 -12.03 -0.61 12.91
CA GLY A 151 -10.56 -0.60 12.97
C GLY A 151 -10.03 0.72 13.52
N GLY A 152 -10.66 1.84 13.18
CA GLY A 152 -10.35 3.15 13.74
C GLY A 152 -10.62 3.21 15.25
N ARG A 153 -11.74 2.67 15.74
CA ARG A 153 -12.03 2.59 17.18
C ARG A 153 -11.03 1.71 17.92
N ASP A 154 -10.71 0.53 17.38
CA ASP A 154 -9.72 -0.40 17.94
C ASP A 154 -8.36 0.30 18.05
N THR A 155 -7.95 0.99 16.98
CA THR A 155 -6.69 1.76 16.92
C THR A 155 -6.63 2.88 17.96
N LEU A 156 -7.72 3.64 18.15
CA LEU A 156 -7.77 4.73 19.13
C LEU A 156 -7.83 4.22 20.58
N SER A 157 -8.36 3.03 20.79
CA SER A 157 -8.39 2.36 22.10
C SER A 157 -7.09 1.65 22.47
N ALA A 158 -6.14 1.56 21.53
CA ALA A 158 -4.87 0.90 21.75
C ALA A 158 -4.12 1.53 22.92
N ARG A 159 -3.40 0.67 23.67
CA ARG A 159 -2.66 1.11 24.84
C ARG A 159 -1.58 2.12 24.44
N LYS A 160 -1.57 3.27 25.11
CA LYS A 160 -0.48 4.25 25.02
C LYS A 160 0.74 3.78 25.81
N HIS A 161 1.91 3.92 25.21
CA HIS A 161 3.21 3.62 25.78
C HIS A 161 4.06 4.89 25.81
N ARG A 162 4.89 5.03 26.84
CA ARG A 162 5.90 6.09 26.88
C ARG A 162 6.94 5.85 25.78
N TRP A 163 7.37 6.92 25.12
CA TRP A 163 8.46 6.84 24.15
C TRP A 163 9.75 6.28 24.77
N GLY A 164 10.50 5.51 23.99
CA GLY A 164 11.75 4.87 24.42
C GLY A 164 11.55 3.57 25.20
N GLY A 165 10.31 3.14 25.44
CA GLY A 165 10.01 1.79 25.88
C GLY A 165 10.21 0.76 24.76
N PRO A 166 10.26 -0.55 25.10
CA PRO A 166 10.32 -1.60 24.09
C PRO A 166 9.10 -1.53 23.16
N ALA A 167 9.31 -1.82 21.88
CA ALA A 167 8.21 -1.95 20.93
C ALA A 167 7.27 -3.05 21.44
N ALA A 168 6.02 -2.69 21.73
CA ALA A 168 5.04 -3.62 22.31
C ALA A 168 4.41 -4.56 21.27
N ALA A 169 4.64 -4.30 19.97
CA ALA A 169 4.09 -5.07 18.87
C ALA A 169 5.04 -5.10 17.66
N SER A 170 4.96 -6.18 16.89
CA SER A 170 5.64 -6.38 15.60
C SER A 170 4.65 -6.86 14.56
N GLY A 171 4.92 -6.58 13.28
CA GLY A 171 4.06 -6.97 12.16
C GLY A 171 3.21 -5.83 11.62
N PRO A 172 2.32 -6.12 10.67
CA PRO A 172 1.59 -5.10 9.93
C PRO A 172 0.60 -4.36 10.83
N GLY A 173 0.45 -3.06 10.63
CA GLY A 173 -0.50 -2.28 11.40
C GLY A 173 -0.30 -0.77 11.34
N LEU A 174 -0.84 -0.12 12.38
CA LEU A 174 -0.77 1.32 12.59
C LEU A 174 0.01 1.67 13.85
N LEU A 175 0.69 2.81 13.81
CA LEU A 175 1.26 3.46 14.99
C LEU A 175 0.72 4.88 15.11
N LEU A 176 0.28 5.25 16.31
CA LEU A 176 -0.23 6.58 16.65
C LEU A 176 0.75 7.24 17.60
N ILE A 177 1.20 8.44 17.27
CA ILE A 177 2.08 9.22 18.14
C ILE A 177 1.30 10.41 18.67
N SER A 178 1.26 10.53 20.00
CA SER A 178 0.63 11.64 20.69
C SER A 178 1.65 12.56 21.35
N ALA A 179 1.38 13.85 21.29
CA ALA A 179 2.09 14.87 22.04
C ALA A 179 1.87 14.70 23.57
N PRO A 180 2.66 15.42 24.41
CA PRO A 180 2.56 15.32 25.87
C PRO A 180 1.19 15.68 26.46
N ASP A 181 0.43 16.54 25.79
CA ASP A 181 -0.95 16.92 26.13
C ASP A 181 -1.99 15.85 25.75
N GLY A 182 -1.57 14.80 25.02
CA GLY A 182 -2.40 13.68 24.61
C GLY A 182 -2.96 13.79 23.19
N GLU A 183 -2.77 14.93 22.49
CA GLU A 183 -3.21 15.12 21.11
C GLU A 183 -2.47 14.17 20.16
N VAL A 184 -3.17 13.55 19.20
CA VAL A 184 -2.54 12.73 18.17
C VAL A 184 -1.92 13.64 17.11
N ILE A 185 -0.59 13.63 17.00
CA ILE A 185 0.15 14.49 16.08
C ILE A 185 0.62 13.75 14.81
N TYR A 186 0.67 12.41 14.85
CA TYR A 186 1.09 11.60 13.71
C TYR A 186 0.44 10.20 13.72
N ILE A 187 0.11 9.71 12.54
CA ILE A 187 -0.43 8.38 12.26
C ILE A 187 0.39 7.75 11.11
N GLY A 188 1.11 6.68 11.45
CA GLY A 188 1.87 5.87 10.50
C GLY A 188 1.20 4.52 10.25
N GLU A 189 1.42 3.97 9.06
CA GLU A 189 1.13 2.56 8.76
C GLU A 189 2.42 1.87 8.30
N SER A 190 2.53 0.57 8.56
CA SER A 190 3.68 -0.21 8.10
C SER A 190 3.35 -1.70 8.02
N VAL A 191 4.12 -2.42 7.21
CA VAL A 191 4.19 -3.89 7.23
C VAL A 191 4.90 -4.43 8.48
N ASP A 192 5.68 -3.59 9.17
CA ASP A 192 6.21 -3.86 10.50
C ASP A 192 6.27 -2.57 11.34
N ILE A 193 5.23 -2.37 12.16
CA ILE A 193 5.14 -1.19 13.04
C ILE A 193 6.22 -1.15 14.12
N GLY A 194 6.76 -2.31 14.51
CA GLY A 194 7.87 -2.39 15.45
C GLY A 194 9.16 -1.85 14.83
N GLN A 195 9.42 -2.21 13.58
CA GLN A 195 10.54 -1.67 12.81
C GLN A 195 10.36 -0.18 12.52
N SER A 196 9.17 0.25 12.09
CA SER A 196 8.86 1.66 11.84
C SER A 196 9.10 2.54 13.08
N TYR A 197 8.66 2.08 14.26
CA TYR A 197 8.96 2.76 15.52
C TYR A 197 10.45 2.82 15.84
N ARG A 198 11.21 1.73 15.61
CA ARG A 198 12.68 1.75 15.77
C ARG A 198 13.34 2.78 14.86
N ASP A 199 12.85 2.95 13.64
CA ASP A 199 13.37 3.96 12.72
C ASP A 199 13.05 5.39 13.21
N HIS A 200 11.87 5.59 13.81
CA HIS A 200 11.54 6.85 14.49
C HIS A 200 12.36 7.13 15.76
N MET A 201 13.00 6.12 16.36
CA MET A 201 13.92 6.31 17.50
C MET A 201 15.34 6.74 17.09
N ARG A 202 15.70 6.63 15.81
CA ARG A 202 17.09 6.84 15.34
C ARG A 202 17.41 8.33 15.15
N ASN A 203 17.25 8.83 13.93
CA ASN A 203 17.60 10.20 13.54
C ASN A 203 16.67 10.67 12.41
N THR A 204 16.75 11.95 12.08
CA THR A 204 15.93 12.56 11.01
C THR A 204 16.17 11.99 9.62
N THR A 205 17.35 11.41 9.35
CA THR A 205 17.61 10.78 8.04
C THR A 205 16.71 9.57 7.82
N ALA A 206 16.48 8.77 8.86
CA ALA A 206 15.69 7.55 8.79
C ALA A 206 14.18 7.75 9.06
N SER A 207 13.75 8.97 9.42
CA SER A 207 12.39 9.18 9.94
C SER A 207 11.76 10.47 9.41
N GLU A 208 10.74 10.32 8.57
CA GLU A 208 9.90 11.43 8.10
C GLU A 208 9.21 12.15 9.25
N PHE A 209 8.62 11.40 10.18
CA PHE A 209 8.03 11.94 11.40
C PHE A 209 8.98 12.89 12.15
N ARG A 210 10.25 12.50 12.33
CA ARG A 210 11.24 13.35 13.01
C ARG A 210 11.58 14.60 12.21
N ARG A 211 11.64 14.52 10.87
CA ARG A 211 11.81 15.69 10.00
C ARG A 211 10.63 16.65 10.17
N HIS A 212 9.40 16.13 10.19
CA HIS A 212 8.22 16.96 10.38
C HIS A 212 8.18 17.62 11.76
N ILE A 213 8.61 16.95 12.82
CA ILE A 213 8.80 17.59 14.13
C ILE A 213 9.78 18.75 14.02
N ALA A 214 10.94 18.51 13.41
CA ALA A 214 11.98 19.52 13.28
C ALA A 214 11.45 20.76 12.57
N GLU A 215 10.78 20.59 11.44
CA GLU A 215 10.32 21.69 10.58
C GLU A 215 9.06 22.38 11.13
N HIS A 216 8.05 21.61 11.53
CA HIS A 216 6.72 22.16 11.83
C HIS A 216 6.49 22.47 13.31
N ILE A 217 7.17 21.77 14.22
CA ILE A 217 7.01 22.00 15.67
C ILE A 217 8.15 22.85 16.20
N LEU A 218 9.38 22.54 15.80
CA LEU A 218 10.58 23.21 16.32
C LEU A 218 11.06 24.38 15.45
N GLY A 219 10.47 24.57 14.26
CA GLY A 219 10.83 25.66 13.33
C GLY A 219 12.25 25.57 12.77
N LEU A 220 12.85 24.39 12.80
CA LEU A 220 14.21 24.14 12.34
C LEU A 220 14.23 24.00 10.81
N LYS A 221 15.32 24.45 10.19
CA LYS A 221 15.51 24.32 8.73
C LYS A 221 16.64 23.34 8.44
N PRO A 222 16.39 22.27 7.66
CA PRO A 222 17.45 21.33 7.32
C PRO A 222 18.53 22.03 6.50
N ARG A 223 19.79 21.67 6.75
CA ARG A 223 20.93 22.16 5.96
C ARG A 223 21.18 21.20 4.80
N THR A 224 21.14 21.71 3.58
CA THR A 224 21.49 20.93 2.39
C THR A 224 22.99 21.07 2.13
N LYS A 225 23.75 19.96 2.20
CA LYS A 225 25.14 19.92 1.70
C LYS A 225 25.12 19.37 0.28
N LYS A 226 25.93 19.92 -0.63
CA LYS A 226 26.04 19.46 -2.03
C LYS A 226 26.17 17.94 -2.09
N GLY A 227 25.23 17.25 -2.74
CA GLY A 227 25.22 15.79 -2.90
C GLY A 227 24.77 14.97 -1.67
N LYS A 228 24.30 15.60 -0.58
CA LYS A 228 23.72 14.92 0.58
C LYS A 228 22.30 15.42 0.84
N GLY A 229 21.45 14.53 1.34
CA GLY A 229 20.09 14.86 1.75
C GLY A 229 20.06 15.90 2.88
N PRO A 230 18.86 16.45 3.18
CA PRO A 230 18.66 17.39 4.27
C PRO A 230 19.19 16.83 5.60
N ALA A 231 20.02 17.61 6.30
CA ALA A 231 20.62 17.20 7.56
C ALA A 231 20.50 18.30 8.63
N PHE A 232 20.25 17.88 9.86
CA PHE A 232 20.24 18.74 11.04
C PHE A 232 21.59 18.64 11.78
N SER A 233 21.95 19.68 12.50
CA SER A 233 23.12 19.67 13.39
C SER A 233 22.91 18.73 14.59
N ALA A 234 23.99 18.41 15.31
CA ALA A 234 23.91 17.55 16.49
C ALA A 234 22.99 18.14 17.59
N ASP A 235 23.03 19.47 17.78
CA ASP A 235 22.16 20.16 18.74
C ASP A 235 20.70 20.14 18.31
N GLU A 236 20.42 20.36 17.02
CA GLU A 236 19.08 20.26 16.45
C GLU A 236 18.52 18.82 16.60
N GLU A 237 19.32 17.78 16.31
CA GLU A 237 18.94 16.38 16.54
C GLU A 237 18.68 16.07 18.02
N ARG A 238 19.42 16.70 18.92
CA ARG A 238 19.20 16.57 20.37
C ARG A 238 17.86 17.17 20.77
N MET A 239 17.53 18.38 20.31
CA MET A 239 16.23 19.03 20.55
C MET A 239 15.07 18.19 20.00
N ILE A 240 15.20 17.67 18.78
CA ILE A 240 14.20 16.77 18.17
C ILE A 240 14.03 15.53 19.02
N SER A 241 15.14 14.93 19.48
CA SER A 241 15.09 13.74 20.33
C SER A 241 14.45 14.00 21.69
N GLU A 242 14.69 15.17 22.29
CA GLU A 242 14.07 15.58 23.55
C GLU A 242 12.55 15.71 23.40
N PHE A 243 12.06 16.35 22.33
CA PHE A 243 10.63 16.42 22.03
C PHE A 243 10.02 15.03 21.77
N VAL A 244 10.67 14.22 20.94
CA VAL A 244 10.19 12.86 20.63
C VAL A 244 10.07 12.00 21.91
N ARG A 245 10.99 12.15 22.86
CA ARG A 245 10.95 11.42 24.15
C ARG A 245 9.81 11.85 25.08
N SER A 246 9.25 13.05 24.91
CA SER A 246 8.09 13.50 25.69
C SER A 246 6.77 12.99 25.10
N CYS A 247 6.79 12.49 23.86
CA CYS A 247 5.62 11.91 23.22
C CYS A 247 5.23 10.54 23.82
N SER A 248 4.04 10.08 23.47
CA SER A 248 3.59 8.70 23.67
C SER A 248 3.27 8.04 22.34
N VAL A 249 3.32 6.71 22.31
CA VAL A 249 3.04 5.91 21.11
C VAL A 249 2.05 4.80 21.43
N SER A 250 1.12 4.54 20.52
CA SER A 250 0.22 3.37 20.58
C SER A 250 0.42 2.52 19.35
N PHE A 251 0.30 1.20 19.51
CA PHE A 251 0.48 0.23 18.44
C PHE A 251 -0.82 -0.54 18.23
N CYS A 252 -1.28 -0.64 16.99
CA CYS A 252 -2.43 -1.45 16.61
C CYS A 252 -2.05 -2.35 15.44
N THR A 253 -1.96 -3.66 15.69
CA THR A 253 -1.71 -4.63 14.61
C THR A 253 -2.95 -4.76 13.72
N ALA A 254 -2.74 -4.68 12.41
CA ALA A 254 -3.78 -4.85 11.39
C ALA A 254 -3.15 -5.50 10.15
N SER A 255 -3.51 -6.74 9.89
CA SER A 255 -3.07 -7.53 8.73
C SER A 255 -3.85 -7.22 7.45
N VAL A 256 -4.98 -6.50 7.54
CA VAL A 256 -5.75 -6.02 6.39
C VAL A 256 -6.50 -4.72 6.73
N GLY A 257 -6.53 -3.78 5.78
CA GLY A 257 -7.29 -2.54 5.90
C GLY A 257 -6.54 -1.39 6.56
N ARG A 258 -5.21 -1.50 6.74
CA ARG A 258 -4.46 -0.51 7.52
C ARG A 258 -4.38 0.85 6.81
N TYR A 259 -4.35 0.83 5.47
CA TYR A 259 -4.32 2.06 4.68
C TYR A 259 -5.63 2.83 4.81
N GLU A 260 -6.77 2.15 4.68
CA GLU A 260 -8.09 2.78 4.77
C GLU A 260 -8.39 3.28 6.18
N VAL A 261 -8.03 2.49 7.22
CA VAL A 261 -8.14 2.93 8.63
C VAL A 261 -7.26 4.15 8.89
N ARG A 262 -6.03 4.18 8.37
CA ARG A 262 -5.14 5.35 8.50
C ARG A 262 -5.75 6.58 7.83
N ALA A 263 -6.23 6.44 6.60
CA ALA A 263 -6.81 7.55 5.83
C ALA A 263 -8.01 8.17 6.55
N ASP A 264 -8.93 7.33 7.05
CA ASP A 264 -10.09 7.76 7.83
C ASP A 264 -9.69 8.45 9.14
N LEU A 265 -8.72 7.90 9.88
CA LEU A 265 -8.23 8.53 11.11
C LEU A 265 -7.56 9.89 10.85
N ILE A 266 -6.76 10.01 9.79
CA ILE A 266 -6.16 11.29 9.40
C ILE A 266 -7.26 12.29 9.03
N GLN A 267 -8.26 11.87 8.27
CA GLN A 267 -9.39 12.73 7.91
C GLN A 267 -10.16 13.23 9.13
N ARG A 268 -10.44 12.35 10.11
CA ARG A 268 -11.22 12.69 11.30
C ARG A 268 -10.44 13.49 12.35
N LEU A 269 -9.19 13.12 12.59
CA LEU A 269 -8.39 13.71 13.67
C LEU A 269 -7.54 14.91 13.22
N GLN A 270 -7.32 15.05 11.92
CA GLN A 270 -6.48 16.08 11.34
C GLN A 270 -5.10 16.23 12.04
N PRO A 271 -4.34 15.13 12.23
CA PRO A 271 -3.06 15.18 12.92
C PRO A 271 -2.05 16.05 12.16
N MET A 272 -1.52 17.06 12.84
CA MET A 272 -0.68 18.12 12.26
C MET A 272 0.47 17.61 11.39
N LEU A 273 1.13 16.50 11.75
CA LEU A 273 2.30 15.98 11.01
C LEU A 273 1.94 15.04 9.86
N ASN A 274 0.66 14.74 9.64
CA ASN A 274 0.17 14.02 8.45
C ASN A 274 -0.42 14.95 7.40
N ILE A 275 -0.89 16.14 7.80
CA ILE A 275 -1.43 17.13 6.88
C ILE A 275 -0.28 17.97 6.34
N GLN A 276 0.32 17.52 5.24
CA GLN A 276 1.11 18.42 4.42
C GLN A 276 0.18 19.18 3.48
N SER A 277 0.28 20.52 3.50
CA SER A 277 -0.23 21.37 2.44
C SER A 277 0.49 21.03 1.12
N ASP A 278 -0.29 20.54 0.15
CA ASP A 278 0.01 20.36 -1.28
C ASP A 278 1.32 19.67 -1.67
N LYS A 279 1.24 18.36 -1.98
CA LYS A 279 1.62 17.75 -3.28
C LYS A 279 1.56 16.22 -3.25
N GLY A 280 0.65 15.66 -4.06
CA GLY A 280 0.89 14.40 -4.80
C GLY A 280 -0.16 13.28 -4.61
N PRO A 281 -0.81 12.82 -5.69
CA PRO A 281 -1.54 11.54 -5.67
C PRO A 281 -0.51 10.40 -5.69
N TYR A 282 -0.35 9.70 -4.57
CA TYR A 282 0.50 8.51 -4.50
C TYR A 282 -0.19 7.36 -5.23
N THR A 283 0.09 7.18 -6.52
CA THR A 283 -0.09 5.87 -7.18
C THR A 283 1.20 5.08 -6.96
N ARG A 284 1.14 4.01 -6.15
CA ARG A 284 2.27 3.10 -5.99
C ARG A 284 2.18 2.02 -7.07
N THR A 285 2.90 2.24 -8.17
CA THR A 285 3.12 1.23 -9.21
C THR A 285 4.38 0.45 -8.88
N THR A 286 4.34 -0.88 -8.93
CA THR A 286 5.55 -1.70 -8.81
C THR A 286 6.39 -1.61 -10.07
N ARG A 287 7.71 -1.81 -9.93
CA ARG A 287 8.54 -2.06 -11.11
C ARG A 287 8.14 -3.42 -11.68
N PRO A 288 7.99 -3.53 -13.01
CA PRO A 288 7.72 -4.82 -13.60
C PRO A 288 8.86 -5.80 -13.32
N PHE A 289 8.48 -7.07 -13.19
CA PHE A 289 9.43 -8.16 -13.10
C PHE A 289 9.06 -9.23 -14.13
N GLU A 290 10.09 -9.83 -14.71
CA GLU A 290 9.94 -10.96 -15.60
C GLU A 290 9.99 -12.26 -14.80
N VAL A 291 9.13 -13.18 -15.18
CA VAL A 291 9.13 -14.54 -14.69
C VAL A 291 10.16 -15.32 -15.53
N PRO A 292 11.27 -15.84 -14.96
CA PRO A 292 12.21 -16.62 -15.74
C PRO A 292 11.51 -17.85 -16.33
N SER A 293 11.57 -18.00 -17.64
CA SER A 293 11.10 -19.22 -18.31
C SER A 293 12.00 -20.37 -17.86
N ARG A 294 11.40 -21.53 -17.56
CA ARG A 294 12.20 -22.74 -17.35
C ARG A 294 12.92 -23.01 -18.67
N ARG A 295 14.26 -22.98 -18.67
CA ARG A 295 15.01 -23.67 -19.71
C ARG A 295 14.46 -25.09 -19.76
N SER A 296 13.88 -25.44 -20.91
CA SER A 296 13.54 -26.82 -21.20
C SER A 296 14.80 -27.64 -20.95
N LEU A 297 14.75 -28.59 -20.01
CA LEU A 297 15.81 -29.58 -19.82
C LEU A 297 15.79 -30.65 -20.92
N PHE A 298 14.99 -30.45 -21.96
CA PHE A 298 14.97 -31.24 -23.19
C PHE A 298 14.89 -30.28 -24.38
N GLY A 299 16.05 -29.86 -24.85
CA GLY A 299 16.29 -29.10 -26.07
C GLY A 299 17.73 -29.34 -26.50
#